data_AF-A0A1I2E551-F1
#
_entry.id   AF-A0A1I2E551-F1
#
_cell.length_a   1.000
_cell.length_b   1.000
_cell.length_c   1.000
_cell.angle_alpha   90.00
_cell.angle_beta   90.00
_cell.angle_gamma   90.00
#
_symmetry.space_group_name_H-M   'P 1'
#
loop_
_entity.id
_entity.type
_entity.pdbx_description
1 polymer ?
#
loop_
_entity_poly.entity_id
_entity_poly.type
_entity_poly.pdbx_seq_one_letter_code
_entity_poly.pdbx_strand_id
1 'polypeptide(L)' 'MSEREFLAYCQSQVSGDLTEEDLVTMLTAWGSIKYSEGHTRAMEEMRDGQSAAD' A
#
# COMPACT_ATOMS: atom_id res chain seq x y z
N MET A 1 -4.14 -7.53 1.15
CA MET A 1 -4.57 -6.58 2.19
C MET A 1 -5.39 -5.49 1.53
N SER A 2 -6.52 -5.13 2.14
CA SER A 2 -7.39 -4.01 1.80
C SER A 2 -7.11 -2.84 2.73
N GLU A 3 -7.65 -1.65 2.42
CA GLU A 3 -7.51 -0.46 3.27
C GLU A 3 -7.99 -0.72 4.71
N ARG A 4 -9.16 -1.37 4.85
CA ARG A 4 -9.74 -1.69 6.16
C ARG A 4 -8.85 -2.64 6.97
N GLU A 5 -8.26 -3.64 6.31
CA GLU A 5 -7.34 -4.58 6.95
C GLU A 5 -6.03 -3.88 7.36
N PHE A 6 -5.53 -2.97 6.53
CA PHE A 6 -4.36 -2.17 6.85
C PHE A 6 -4.60 -1.24 8.04
N LEU A 7 -5.74 -0.54 8.06
CA LEU A 7 -6.12 0.30 9.19
C LEU A 7 -6.27 -0.52 10.47
N ALA A 8 -6.96 -1.66 10.42
CA ALA A 8 -7.06 -2.56 11.57
C ALA A 8 -5.69 -3.04 12.06
N TYR A 9 -4.76 -3.33 11.14
CA TYR A 9 -3.39 -3.67 11.47
C TYR A 9 -2.70 -2.51 12.20
N CYS A 10 -2.71 -1.29 11.65
CA CYS A 10 -2.10 -0.12 12.29
C CYS A 10 -2.68 0.13 13.70
N GLN A 11 -4.00 0.04 13.84
CA GLN A 11 -4.69 0.20 15.13
C GLN A 11 -4.27 -0.86 16.15
N SER A 12 -3.96 -2.09 15.72
CA SER A 12 -3.47 -3.14 16.62
C SER A 12 -2.05 -2.89 17.15
N GLN A 13 -1.28 -2.02 16.50
CA GLN A 13 0.13 -1.74 16.86
C GLN A 13 0.28 -0.53 17.78
N VAL A 14 -0.77 0.27 17.94
CA VAL A 14 -0.75 1.51 18.73
C VAL A 14 -1.73 1.40 19.90
N SER A 15 -1.35 1.97 21.03
CA SER A 15 -2.18 2.02 22.23
C SER A 15 -2.64 3.45 22.50
N GLY A 16 -3.91 3.61 22.87
CA GLY A 16 -4.50 4.92 23.18
C GLY A 16 -5.48 5.39 22.11
N ASP A 17 -6.08 6.55 22.35
CA ASP A 17 -7.02 7.15 21.41
C ASP A 17 -6.29 7.66 20.18
N LEU A 18 -6.84 7.37 19.00
CA LEU A 18 -6.32 7.84 17.73
C LEU A 18 -6.77 9.27 17.48
N THR A 19 -5.83 10.10 17.07
CA THR A 19 -6.14 11.43 16.55
C THR A 19 -6.55 11.34 15.08
N GLU A 20 -7.16 12.40 14.57
CA GLU A 20 -7.45 12.53 13.14
C GLU A 20 -6.16 12.54 12.30
N GLU A 21 -5.09 13.12 12.83
CA GLU A 21 -3.77 13.16 12.18
C GLU A 21 -3.17 11.75 12.04
N ASP A 22 -3.37 10.87 13.03
CA ASP A 22 -2.96 9.47 12.95
C ASP A 22 -3.68 8.75 11.81
N LEU A 23 -4.99 8.96 11.67
CA LEU A 23 -5.80 8.36 10.60
C LEU A 23 -5.36 8.84 9.23
N VAL A 24 -5.12 10.15 9.07
CA VAL A 24 -4.59 10.72 7.81
C VAL A 24 -3.23 10.13 7.48
N THR A 25 -2.35 9.98 8.47
CA THR A 25 -1.03 9.38 8.30
C THR A 25 -1.12 7.93 7.86
N MET A 26 -1.98 7.12 8.50
CA MET A 26 -2.21 5.73 8.12
C MET A 26 -2.73 5.62 6.69
N LEU A 27 -3.74 6.41 6.30
CA LEU A 27 -4.30 6.40 4.96
C LEU A 27 -3.29 6.86 3.89
N THR A 28 -2.46 7.86 4.21
CA THR A 28 -1.41 8.34 3.31
C THR A 28 -0.32 7.27 3.08
N ALA A 29 0.06 6.56 4.15
CA ALA A 29 0.99 5.43 4.05
C ALA A 29 0.39 4.31 3.19
N TRP A 30 -0.89 3.97 3.39
CA TRP A 30 -1.61 2.99 2.57
C TRP A 30 -1.59 3.34 1.09
N GLY A 31 -1.95 4.58 0.74
CA GLY A 31 -1.95 5.04 -0.65
C GLY A 31 -0.57 4.92 -1.31
N SER A 32 0.49 5.26 -0.56
CA SER A 32 1.88 5.16 -1.03
C SER A 32 2.30 3.70 -1.29
N ILE A 33 1.92 2.77 -0.40
CA ILE A 33 2.16 1.34 -0.58
C ILE A 33 1.47 0.85 -1.86
N LYS A 34 0.19 1.17 -2.06
CA LYS A 34 -0.57 0.72 -3.24
C LYS A 34 -0.02 1.29 -4.54
N TYR A 35 0.42 2.55 -4.53
CA TYR A 35 1.07 3.15 -5.68
C TYR A 35 2.36 2.40 -6.03
N SER A 36 3.22 2.15 -5.03
CA SER A 36 4.48 1.43 -5.24
C SER A 36 4.26 -0.01 -5.74
N GLU A 37 3.30 -0.74 -5.17
CA GLU A 37 2.96 -2.10 -5.62
C GLU A 37 2.47 -2.09 -7.07
N GLY A 38 1.59 -1.16 -7.43
CA GLY A 38 1.07 -1.02 -8.78
C GLY A 38 2.16 -0.67 -9.78
N HIS A 39 3.05 0.24 -9.41
CA HIS A 39 4.19 0.63 -10.24
C HIS A 39 5.16 -0.55 -10.47
N THR A 40 5.55 -1.28 -9.42
CA THR A 40 6.42 -2.45 -9.54
C THR A 40 5.80 -3.51 -10.45
N ARG A 41 4.51 -3.81 -10.26
CA ARG A 41 3.81 -4.78 -11.09
C ARG A 41 3.76 -4.37 -12.56
N ALA A 42 3.49 -3.10 -12.85
CA ALA A 42 3.50 -2.60 -14.22
C ALA A 42 4.89 -2.76 -14.87
N MET A 43 5.96 -2.49 -14.12
CA MET A 43 7.33 -2.68 -14.61
C MET A 43 7.67 -4.16 -14.87
N GLU A 44 7.20 -5.06 -14.01
CA GLU A 44 7.35 -6.51 -14.20
C GLU A 44 6.59 -7.01 -15.42
N GLU A 45 5.34 -6.59 -15.60
CA GLU A 45 4.52 -6.92 -16.78
C GLU A 45 5.18 -6.42 -18.08
N MET A 46 5.78 -5.23 -18.06
CA MET A 46 6.54 -4.71 -19.21
C MET A 46 7.80 -5.53 -19.50
N ARG A 47 8.57 -5.91 -18.47
CA ARG A 47 9.78 -6.72 -18.61
C ARG A 47 9.46 -8.11 -19.17
N ASP A 48 8.43 -8.75 -18.62
CA ASP A 48 8.05 -10.10 -19.00
C ASP A 48 7.41 -10.12 -20.41
N GLY A 49 6.67 -9.05 -20.77
CA GLY A 49 6.15 -8.86 -22.12
C GLY A 49 7.21 -8.60 -23.19
N GLN A 50 8.34 -7.96 -22.82
CA GLN A 50 9.50 -7.82 -23.71
C GLN A 50 10.25 -9.15 -23.88
N SER A 51 10.39 -9.94 -22.82
CA SER A 51 11.07 -11.24 -22.87
C SER A 51 10.32 -12.32 -23.65
N ALA A 52 9.01 -12.14 -23.91
CA ALA A 52 8.21 -13.06 -24.71
C ALA A 52 8.15 -12.71 -26.21
N ALA A 53 8.70 -11.56 -26.60
CA ALA A 53 8.70 -11.03 -27.96
C ALA A 53 10.07 -11.15 -28.69
N ASP A 54 11.11 -11.59 -27.97
CA ASP A 54 12.44 -11.99 -28.49
C ASP A 54 12.56 -13.52 -28.55
#